data_AF-A0A956DEQ8-F1
#
_entry.id   AF-A0A956DEQ8-F1
#
_cell.length_a   1.000
_cell.length_b   1.000
_cell.length_c   1.000
_cell.angle_alpha   90.00
_cell.angle_beta   90.00
_cell.angle_gamma   90.00
#
_symmetry.space_group_name_H-M   'P 1'
#
loop_
_entity.id
_entity.type
_entity.pdbx_description
1 polymer ?
#
loop_
_entity_poly.entity_id
_entity_poly.type
_entity_poly.pdbx_seq_one_letter_code
_entity_poly.pdbx_strand_id
1 'polypeptide(L)'
;MRRALVGVALLAVGFGLALFAVRRELARSVDLREVAYVGSDACRRCHEDHHASWHRTFHRTMTREATAENVLGAFDGRSFDYLGWRFELSREGDEHRIGAQGPNGERRDWVVDRTVGSHRYQQYLARDGDTWWRLPVAWHREEERFFSMNGAFLTPDPQAPASVEAMERHVTRWNDNCVFCHNVAPSPGLRADGTFDTEVAELGVACEACHGPGAEHVARNANPLRRYWLHYVEDDDPTLVDPNALSAERASDVCGRCHGQRKTSDLGALLADGDPFVPGEDLARHSEPLWIDTTLDGEEIFSARFWEDGTPRLTAYEYQGWLQSPCARDASFGCGSCHSMHESDPAGQLREDARGDGACTSCHSLDASHAAHPIEAEVRCVDCHMPRIVYGVLDAHRSHRIDVPEPARDASLGRPDACTACHADRTTTWADRARARFWPRATTRAGGGDRDLTEDGTPALTRLLLGGDPIARALAADAMGRAASVSRPRARGALLDAMANDPYPAVRRLAFRAWRRLEDAPSPWEAFDPMATSDVRAAACASLRATTVVTPLDPERTRALREHAAQAPLWIGE
;
A
#
# COMPACT_ATOMS: atom_id res chain seq x y z
N MET A 1 -30.83 -10.04 63.03
CA MET A 1 -31.46 -9.14 62.03
C MET A 1 -30.91 -7.73 62.03
N ARG A 2 -30.95 -6.93 63.11
CA ARG A 2 -30.47 -5.52 63.09
C ARG A 2 -28.99 -5.33 62.66
N ARG A 3 -28.06 -6.16 63.16
CA ARG A 3 -26.65 -6.10 62.75
C ARG A 3 -26.42 -6.45 61.28
N ALA A 4 -27.21 -7.39 60.74
CA ALA A 4 -27.16 -7.76 59.32
C ALA A 4 -27.71 -6.64 58.44
N LEU A 5 -28.81 -5.98 58.84
CA LEU A 5 -29.37 -4.82 58.13
C LEU A 5 -28.41 -3.62 58.11
N VAL A 6 -27.73 -3.34 59.22
CA VAL A 6 -26.70 -2.29 59.27
C VAL A 6 -25.51 -2.66 58.38
N GLY A 7 -25.07 -3.92 58.38
CA GLY A 7 -24.01 -4.40 57.48
C GLY A 7 -24.37 -4.24 56.00
N VAL A 8 -25.59 -4.61 55.60
CA VAL A 8 -26.08 -4.44 54.23
C VAL A 8 -26.18 -2.95 53.85
N ALA A 9 -26.67 -2.09 54.75
CA ALA A 9 -26.75 -0.66 54.50
C ALA A 9 -25.37 -0.01 54.31
N LEU A 10 -24.38 -0.39 55.14
CA LEU A 10 -23.00 0.09 55.00
C LEU A 10 -22.35 -0.38 53.70
N LEU A 11 -22.58 -1.62 53.28
CA LEU A 11 -22.12 -2.13 52.00
C LEU A 11 -22.75 -1.39 50.82
N ALA A 12 -24.06 -1.11 50.89
CA ALA A 12 -24.76 -0.34 49.86
C ALA A 12 -24.25 1.11 49.75
N VAL A 13 -24.00 1.77 50.88
CA VAL A 13 -23.40 3.11 50.92
C VAL A 13 -21.98 3.09 50.38
N GLY A 14 -21.16 2.12 50.79
CA GLY A 14 -19.80 1.97 50.28
C GLY A 14 -19.76 1.74 48.77
N PHE A 15 -20.66 0.89 48.25
CA PHE A 15 -20.80 0.67 46.81
C PHE A 15 -21.28 1.93 46.09
N GLY A 16 -22.26 2.66 46.64
CA GLY A 16 -22.73 3.93 46.07
C GLY A 16 -21.64 5.00 46.00
N LEU A 17 -20.78 5.09 47.02
CA LEU A 17 -19.63 6.01 47.03
C LEU A 17 -18.57 5.60 46.00
N ALA A 18 -18.30 4.30 45.85
CA ALA A 18 -17.37 3.79 44.84
C ALA A 18 -17.87 4.09 43.42
N LEU A 19 -19.16 3.89 43.14
CA LEU A 19 -19.78 4.23 41.86
C LEU A 19 -19.73 5.74 41.59
N PHE A 20 -20.01 6.57 42.60
CA PHE A 20 -19.90 8.02 42.47
C PHE A 20 -18.46 8.46 42.14
N ALA A 21 -17.46 7.83 42.76
CA ALA A 21 -16.06 8.09 42.46
C ALA A 21 -15.70 7.72 41.02
N VAL A 22 -16.12 6.53 40.54
CA VAL A 22 -15.93 6.10 39.15
C VAL A 22 -16.56 7.08 38.17
N ARG A 23 -17.83 7.47 38.38
CA ARG A 23 -18.49 8.47 37.52
C ARG A 23 -17.77 9.80 37.48
N ARG A 24 -17.28 10.29 38.64
CA ARG A 24 -16.54 11.55 38.71
C ARG A 24 -15.19 11.45 38.00
N GLU A 25 -14.56 10.28 38.01
CA GLU A 25 -13.31 10.02 37.30
C GLU A 25 -13.52 9.97 35.79
N LEU A 26 -14.57 9.28 35.30
CA LEU A 26 -14.94 9.23 33.88
C LEU A 26 -15.33 10.60 33.32
N ALA A 27 -15.91 11.47 34.15
CA ALA A 27 -16.21 12.85 33.74
C ALA A 27 -14.99 13.76 33.61
N ARG A 28 -13.77 13.31 33.97
CA ARG A 28 -12.54 14.10 33.82
C ARG A 28 -11.90 13.81 32.48
N SER A 29 -11.75 14.84 31.65
CA SER A 29 -10.93 14.79 30.45
C SER A 29 -9.47 14.50 30.80
N VAL A 30 -8.80 13.73 29.94
CA VAL A 30 -7.35 13.49 29.99
C VAL A 30 -6.75 14.05 28.71
N ASP A 31 -5.68 14.83 28.82
CA ASP A 31 -4.89 15.20 27.65
C ASP A 31 -3.93 14.05 27.34
N LEU A 32 -4.20 13.32 26.26
CA LEU A 32 -3.42 12.16 25.89
C LEU A 32 -1.99 12.51 25.48
N ARG A 33 -1.67 13.77 25.15
CA ARG A 33 -0.29 14.20 24.84
C ARG A 33 0.68 14.08 26.00
N GLU A 34 0.17 14.13 27.23
CA GLU A 34 0.97 14.03 28.45
C GLU A 34 1.01 12.58 29.00
N VAL A 35 0.41 11.63 28.29
CA VAL A 35 0.31 10.24 28.71
C VAL A 35 1.42 9.42 28.06
N ALA A 36 2.05 8.55 28.86
CA ALA A 36 3.08 7.65 28.36
C ALA A 36 2.50 6.46 27.57
N TYR A 37 3.30 5.93 26.65
CA TYR A 37 3.03 4.70 25.93
C TYR A 37 3.44 3.48 26.76
N VAL A 38 2.68 2.39 26.67
CA VAL A 38 2.90 1.16 27.44
C VAL A 38 3.17 -0.09 26.60
N GLY A 39 3.00 0.02 25.28
CA GLY A 39 3.19 -1.08 24.34
C GLY A 39 2.05 -2.10 24.34
N SER A 40 1.96 -2.84 23.24
CA SER A 40 0.85 -3.75 22.96
C SER A 40 0.74 -4.93 23.93
N ASP A 41 1.84 -5.33 24.58
CA ASP A 41 1.84 -6.39 25.60
C ASP A 41 1.02 -6.02 26.85
N ALA A 42 0.92 -4.74 27.19
CA ALA A 42 0.07 -4.27 28.29
C ALA A 42 -1.42 -4.49 27.98
N CYS A 43 -1.81 -4.31 26.72
CA CYS A 43 -3.18 -4.44 26.23
C CYS A 43 -3.66 -5.91 26.27
N ARG A 44 -2.78 -6.86 25.97
CA ARG A 44 -3.07 -8.30 25.88
C ARG A 44 -3.75 -8.87 27.12
N ARG A 45 -3.44 -8.35 28.32
CA ARG A 45 -3.97 -8.86 29.59
C ARG A 45 -5.49 -8.71 29.74
N CYS A 46 -6.07 -7.69 29.10
CA CYS A 46 -7.50 -7.42 29.12
C CYS A 46 -8.17 -7.67 27.76
N HIS A 47 -7.42 -7.54 26.66
CA HIS A 47 -7.93 -7.64 25.28
C HIS A 47 -7.22 -8.76 24.50
N GLU A 48 -7.32 -9.99 25.00
CA GLU A 48 -6.61 -11.14 24.42
C GLU A 48 -6.99 -11.39 22.95
N ASP A 49 -8.28 -11.34 22.62
CA ASP A 49 -8.78 -11.63 21.27
C ASP A 49 -8.36 -10.55 20.26
N HIS A 50 -8.52 -9.27 20.59
CA HIS A 50 -8.07 -8.16 19.76
C HIS A 50 -6.55 -8.18 19.55
N HIS A 51 -5.78 -8.47 20.61
CA HIS A 51 -4.33 -8.62 20.51
C HIS A 51 -3.99 -9.82 19.62
N ALA A 52 -4.62 -10.97 19.80
CA ALA A 52 -4.39 -12.16 18.98
C ALA A 52 -4.73 -11.92 17.51
N SER A 53 -5.79 -11.16 17.20
CA SER A 53 -6.11 -10.80 15.82
C SER A 53 -5.13 -9.80 15.22
N TRP A 54 -4.80 -8.73 15.94
CA TRP A 54 -3.81 -7.74 15.52
C TRP A 54 -2.45 -8.40 15.28
N HIS A 55 -2.05 -9.34 16.13
CA HIS A 55 -0.75 -10.00 16.05
C HIS A 55 -0.55 -10.81 14.75
N ARG A 56 -1.64 -11.20 14.08
CA ARG A 56 -1.60 -11.88 12.78
C ARG A 56 -1.51 -10.90 11.59
N THR A 57 -1.75 -9.62 11.81
CA THR A 57 -1.79 -8.61 10.75
C THR A 57 -0.39 -8.21 10.30
N PHE A 58 -0.30 -7.67 9.07
CA PHE A 58 0.96 -7.14 8.57
C PHE A 58 1.36 -5.82 9.25
N HIS A 59 0.40 -5.01 9.75
CA HIS A 59 0.67 -3.78 10.52
C HIS A 59 1.69 -3.99 11.65
N ARG A 60 1.48 -5.00 12.50
CA ARG A 60 2.40 -5.36 13.58
C ARG A 60 3.83 -5.58 13.08
N THR A 61 3.96 -6.15 11.89
CA THR A 61 5.23 -6.62 11.33
C THR A 61 5.86 -5.65 10.33
N MET A 62 5.39 -4.39 10.31
CA MET A 62 5.92 -3.39 9.37
C MET A 62 7.38 -3.03 9.62
N THR A 63 7.80 -2.80 10.87
CA THR A 63 9.22 -2.68 11.23
C THR A 63 9.53 -3.70 12.30
N ARG A 64 10.62 -4.48 12.15
CA ARG A 64 11.06 -5.46 13.17
C ARG A 64 12.58 -5.52 13.24
N GLU A 65 13.11 -5.78 14.44
CA GLU A 65 14.51 -6.16 14.62
C GLU A 65 14.84 -7.43 13.83
N ALA A 66 16.03 -7.50 13.24
CA ALA A 66 16.44 -8.56 12.30
C ALA A 66 16.90 -9.85 13.00
N THR A 67 16.02 -10.42 13.83
CA THR A 67 16.22 -11.76 14.42
C THR A 67 15.94 -12.87 13.39
N ALA A 68 16.39 -14.09 13.68
CA ALA A 68 16.16 -15.26 12.85
C ALA A 68 14.67 -15.51 12.56
N GLU A 69 13.78 -15.14 13.48
CA GLU A 69 12.33 -15.30 13.34
C GLU A 69 11.68 -14.19 12.49
N ASN A 70 12.32 -13.02 12.37
CA ASN A 70 11.75 -11.85 11.70
C ASN A 70 12.29 -11.65 10.28
N VAL A 71 13.48 -12.18 9.98
CA VAL A 71 14.05 -12.16 8.64
C VAL A 71 13.40 -13.25 7.80
N LEU A 72 12.65 -12.83 6.79
CA LEU A 72 11.91 -13.71 5.88
C LEU A 72 12.74 -14.16 4.68
N GLY A 73 13.86 -13.46 4.41
CA GLY A 73 14.74 -13.75 3.28
C GLY A 73 15.63 -14.96 3.53
N ALA A 74 16.00 -15.66 2.46
CA ALA A 74 16.86 -16.83 2.54
C ALA A 74 18.35 -16.45 2.58
N PHE A 75 18.87 -16.10 3.76
CA PHE A 75 20.31 -15.84 4.00
C PHE A 75 21.11 -17.15 4.15
N ASP A 76 20.93 -18.08 3.21
CA ASP A 76 21.51 -19.43 3.21
C ASP A 76 22.72 -19.58 2.26
N GLY A 77 23.34 -18.47 1.87
CA GLY A 77 24.44 -18.41 0.90
C GLY A 77 23.98 -18.14 -0.54
N ARG A 78 22.70 -17.81 -0.75
CA ARG A 78 22.19 -17.42 -2.07
C ARG A 78 22.88 -16.19 -2.61
N SER A 79 22.96 -16.13 -3.94
CA SER A 79 23.49 -14.98 -4.66
C SER A 79 22.58 -14.60 -5.82
N PHE A 80 22.56 -13.32 -6.18
CA PHE A 80 21.96 -12.85 -7.43
C PHE A 80 22.81 -11.76 -8.06
N ASP A 81 22.67 -11.58 -9.37
CA ASP A 81 23.39 -10.56 -10.12
C ASP A 81 22.45 -9.39 -10.47
N TYR A 82 22.98 -8.17 -10.45
CA TYR A 82 22.29 -6.97 -10.91
C TYR A 82 23.24 -6.09 -11.72
N LEU A 83 23.11 -6.16 -13.04
CA LEU A 83 23.84 -5.30 -14.00
C LEU A 83 25.34 -5.17 -13.71
N GLY A 84 26.02 -6.29 -13.44
CA GLY A 84 27.47 -6.35 -13.16
C GLY A 84 27.83 -6.37 -11.67
N TRP A 85 26.87 -6.19 -10.77
CA TRP A 85 27.03 -6.44 -9.34
C TRP A 85 26.62 -7.85 -8.97
N ARG A 86 27.42 -8.52 -8.15
CA ARG A 86 27.07 -9.82 -7.54
C ARG A 86 26.79 -9.63 -6.07
N PHE A 87 25.58 -9.97 -5.64
CA PHE A 87 25.17 -9.96 -4.23
C PHE A 87 25.25 -11.36 -3.64
N GLU A 88 25.67 -11.46 -2.39
CA GLU A 88 25.73 -12.70 -1.61
C GLU A 88 25.04 -12.50 -0.26
N LEU A 89 24.11 -13.39 0.08
CA LEU A 89 23.22 -13.28 1.22
C LEU A 89 23.53 -14.44 2.16
N SER A 90 24.16 -14.14 3.29
CA SER A 90 24.68 -15.15 4.21
C SER A 90 24.26 -14.87 5.65
N ARG A 91 24.34 -15.90 6.49
CA ARG A 91 24.08 -15.80 7.92
C ARG A 91 25.27 -16.33 8.69
N GLU A 92 25.75 -15.56 9.66
CA GLU A 92 26.83 -15.91 10.56
C GLU A 92 26.32 -15.86 12.02
N GLY A 93 26.09 -17.03 12.62
CA GLY A 93 25.41 -17.09 13.92
C GLY A 93 23.99 -16.53 13.82
N ASP A 94 23.72 -15.41 14.50
CA ASP A 94 22.42 -14.71 14.46
C ASP A 94 22.41 -13.48 13.54
N GLU A 95 23.57 -13.12 12.96
CA GLU A 95 23.69 -11.97 12.08
C GLU A 95 23.39 -12.35 10.63
N HIS A 96 22.58 -11.53 9.96
CA HIS A 96 22.29 -11.64 8.54
C HIS A 96 23.17 -10.64 7.79
N ARG A 97 23.93 -11.09 6.80
CA ARG A 97 24.91 -10.31 6.05
C ARG A 97 24.56 -10.23 4.57
N ILE A 98 24.76 -9.04 3.99
CA ILE A 98 24.66 -8.79 2.55
C ILE A 98 26.02 -8.31 2.07
N GLY A 99 26.70 -9.13 1.26
CA GLY A 99 27.91 -8.73 0.54
C GLY A 99 27.56 -8.35 -0.89
N ALA A 100 28.24 -7.35 -1.46
CA ALA A 100 28.13 -6.99 -2.88
C ALA A 100 29.50 -6.72 -3.50
N GLN A 101 29.75 -7.31 -4.66
CA GLN A 101 30.97 -7.13 -5.45
C GLN A 101 30.64 -6.47 -6.78
N GLY A 102 31.29 -5.34 -7.04
CA GLY A 102 31.10 -4.55 -8.24
C GLY A 102 32.01 -4.97 -9.41
N PRO A 103 31.68 -4.50 -10.62
CA PRO A 103 32.38 -4.86 -11.86
C PRO A 103 33.83 -4.37 -11.91
N ASN A 104 34.21 -3.36 -11.13
CA ASN A 104 35.55 -2.77 -11.09
C ASN A 104 36.28 -3.04 -9.75
N GLY A 105 35.86 -4.08 -9.03
CA GLY A 105 36.46 -4.48 -7.75
C GLY A 105 35.93 -3.72 -6.53
N GLU A 106 34.86 -2.93 -6.70
CA GLU A 106 34.13 -2.31 -5.59
C GLU A 106 33.58 -3.41 -4.66
N ARG A 107 33.57 -3.13 -3.35
CA ARG A 107 32.97 -4.01 -2.35
C ARG A 107 32.07 -3.25 -1.40
N ARG A 108 30.99 -3.90 -0.98
CA ARG A 108 30.07 -3.45 0.06
C ARG A 108 29.73 -4.65 0.94
N ASP A 109 29.62 -4.39 2.23
CA ASP A 109 29.26 -5.39 3.22
C ASP A 109 28.34 -4.71 4.24
N TRP A 110 27.16 -5.30 4.46
CA TRP A 110 26.17 -4.80 5.40
C TRP A 110 25.76 -5.90 6.36
N VAL A 111 25.60 -5.53 7.64
CA VAL A 111 24.90 -6.35 8.63
C VAL A 111 23.47 -5.82 8.73
N VAL A 112 22.50 -6.71 8.55
CA VAL A 112 21.08 -6.35 8.66
C VAL A 112 20.74 -6.21 10.14
N ASP A 113 20.31 -5.01 10.52
CA ASP A 113 19.90 -4.66 11.88
C ASP A 113 18.37 -4.70 12.03
N ARG A 114 17.65 -4.22 11.01
CA ARG A 114 16.18 -4.18 10.99
C ARG A 114 15.60 -4.58 9.65
N THR A 115 14.31 -4.91 9.67
CA THR A 115 13.51 -5.24 8.49
C THR A 115 12.30 -4.30 8.38
N VAL A 116 11.92 -3.97 7.14
CA VAL A 116 10.70 -3.21 6.84
C VAL A 116 9.84 -3.95 5.82
N GLY A 117 8.58 -4.19 6.15
CA GLY A 117 7.62 -4.92 5.33
C GLY A 117 7.68 -6.44 5.50
N SER A 118 6.51 -7.07 5.32
CA SER A 118 6.33 -8.51 5.59
C SER A 118 5.24 -9.17 4.75
N HIS A 119 4.39 -8.40 4.06
CA HIS A 119 3.30 -8.97 3.26
C HIS A 119 3.80 -9.50 1.91
N ARG A 120 4.31 -8.62 1.05
CA ARG A 120 4.74 -8.96 -0.32
C ARG A 120 6.24 -9.05 -0.46
N TYR A 121 6.96 -8.12 0.16
CA TYR A 121 8.41 -8.06 0.16
C TYR A 121 8.89 -7.53 1.50
N GLN A 122 10.17 -7.79 1.79
CA GLN A 122 10.85 -7.32 2.98
C GLN A 122 12.13 -6.60 2.57
N GLN A 123 12.24 -5.37 3.05
CA GLN A 123 13.41 -4.51 2.90
C GLN A 123 14.30 -4.68 4.13
N TYR A 124 15.60 -4.43 3.96
CA TYR A 124 16.61 -4.59 5.00
C TYR A 124 17.24 -3.25 5.33
N LEU A 125 17.53 -3.03 6.61
CA LEU A 125 18.21 -1.83 7.09
C LEU A 125 19.54 -2.22 7.73
N ALA A 126 20.59 -1.46 7.47
CA ALA A 126 21.84 -1.51 8.22
C ALA A 126 22.00 -0.25 9.07
N ARG A 127 22.65 -0.39 10.23
CA ARG A 127 22.90 0.72 11.15
C ARG A 127 24.31 1.29 10.94
N ASP A 128 24.42 2.61 10.90
CA ASP A 128 25.68 3.37 10.95
C ASP A 128 25.53 4.52 11.97
N GLY A 129 26.23 4.41 13.09
CA GLY A 129 26.00 5.28 14.26
C GLY A 129 24.54 5.21 14.72
N ASP A 130 23.85 6.36 14.69
CA ASP A 130 22.44 6.49 15.05
C ASP A 130 21.50 6.57 13.83
N THR A 131 22.04 6.30 12.63
CA THR A 131 21.27 6.28 11.38
C THR A 131 21.05 4.86 10.90
N TRP A 132 19.83 4.55 10.47
CA TRP A 132 19.51 3.32 9.76
C TRP A 132 19.35 3.61 8.27
N TRP A 133 20.03 2.82 7.44
CA TRP A 133 20.02 2.95 5.99
C TRP A 133 19.30 1.75 5.38
N ARG A 134 18.27 2.03 4.57
CA ARG A 134 17.68 0.99 3.72
C ARG A 134 18.70 0.50 2.71
N LEU A 135 18.87 -0.81 2.63
CA LEU A 135 19.78 -1.48 1.73
C LEU A 135 19.21 -1.59 0.31
N PRO A 136 20.07 -1.72 -0.72
CA PRO A 136 19.65 -1.79 -2.13
C PRO A 136 19.02 -3.14 -2.52
N VAL A 137 18.73 -4.01 -1.56
CA VAL A 137 18.23 -5.38 -1.77
C VAL A 137 16.96 -5.59 -0.97
N ALA A 138 15.97 -6.27 -1.56
CA ALA A 138 14.81 -6.78 -0.85
C ALA A 138 14.53 -8.25 -1.21
N TRP A 139 13.76 -8.89 -0.34
CA TRP A 139 13.21 -10.22 -0.55
C TRP A 139 11.79 -10.14 -1.05
N HIS A 140 11.46 -10.82 -2.14
CA HIS A 140 10.09 -10.99 -2.61
C HIS A 140 9.51 -12.32 -2.08
N ARG A 141 8.42 -12.27 -1.31
CA ARG A 141 7.90 -13.44 -0.59
C ARG A 141 7.23 -14.48 -1.49
N GLU A 142 6.34 -14.06 -2.39
CA GLU A 142 5.65 -14.99 -3.32
C GLU A 142 6.62 -15.66 -4.31
N GLU A 143 7.76 -15.03 -4.56
CA GLU A 143 8.76 -15.51 -5.54
C GLU A 143 9.95 -16.19 -4.86
N GLU A 144 10.02 -16.12 -3.54
CA GLU A 144 11.12 -16.62 -2.72
C GLU A 144 12.51 -16.26 -3.27
N ARG A 145 12.69 -15.00 -3.67
CA ARG A 145 13.94 -14.51 -4.26
C ARG A 145 14.31 -13.11 -3.79
N PHE A 146 15.62 -12.85 -3.80
CA PHE A 146 16.14 -11.49 -3.68
C PHE A 146 16.08 -10.76 -5.02
N PHE A 147 15.97 -9.44 -4.93
CA PHE A 147 16.04 -8.54 -6.07
C PHE A 147 16.61 -7.19 -5.64
N SER A 148 17.15 -6.43 -6.60
CA SER A 148 17.56 -5.04 -6.36
C SER A 148 16.33 -4.13 -6.19
N MET A 149 16.38 -3.21 -5.22
CA MET A 149 15.31 -2.24 -4.95
C MET A 149 14.97 -1.35 -6.15
N ASN A 150 15.90 -1.18 -7.10
CA ASN A 150 15.62 -0.51 -8.38
C ASN A 150 14.50 -1.18 -9.17
N GLY A 151 14.26 -2.47 -8.94
CA GLY A 151 13.15 -3.19 -9.54
C GLY A 151 11.79 -2.76 -9.01
N ALA A 152 11.70 -2.25 -7.78
CA ALA A 152 10.45 -1.92 -7.10
C ALA A 152 9.92 -0.50 -7.41
N PHE A 153 10.81 0.45 -7.67
CA PHE A 153 10.50 1.89 -7.67
C PHE A 153 10.57 2.52 -9.06
N LEU A 154 9.80 1.98 -10.03
CA LEU A 154 9.55 2.54 -11.38
C LEU A 154 10.67 3.44 -11.92
N THR A 155 11.89 2.90 -11.92
CA THR A 155 13.10 3.54 -12.38
C THR A 155 13.60 2.73 -13.59
N PRO A 156 14.01 3.35 -14.69
CA PRO A 156 14.59 2.62 -15.81
C PRO A 156 15.95 2.03 -15.41
N ASP A 157 16.32 0.91 -16.03
CA ASP A 157 17.66 0.35 -15.85
C ASP A 157 18.74 1.41 -16.13
N PRO A 158 19.80 1.50 -15.31
CA PRO A 158 21.00 2.22 -15.68
C PRO A 158 21.73 1.52 -16.83
N GLN A 159 22.71 2.20 -17.40
CA GLN A 159 23.65 1.54 -18.30
C GLN A 159 24.37 0.41 -17.58
N ALA A 160 24.55 -0.72 -18.26
CA ALA A 160 25.31 -1.85 -17.75
C ALA A 160 26.79 -1.71 -18.16
N PRO A 161 27.75 -1.94 -17.25
CA PRO A 161 27.52 -2.29 -15.86
C PRO A 161 27.11 -1.07 -15.00
N ALA A 162 26.26 -1.30 -13.99
CA ALA A 162 25.74 -0.23 -13.13
C ALA A 162 26.84 0.35 -12.23
N SER A 163 26.87 1.68 -12.08
CA SER A 163 27.72 2.34 -11.09
C SER A 163 27.24 2.04 -9.66
N VAL A 164 28.08 2.35 -8.66
CA VAL A 164 27.69 2.32 -7.23
C VAL A 164 26.44 3.16 -7.00
N GLU A 165 26.42 4.41 -7.47
CA GLU A 165 25.29 5.33 -7.32
C GLU A 165 24.01 4.76 -7.94
N ALA A 166 24.12 4.14 -9.12
CA ALA A 166 22.97 3.53 -9.75
C ALA A 166 22.45 2.33 -8.97
N MET A 167 23.35 1.50 -8.41
CA MET A 167 23.00 0.34 -7.58
C MET A 167 22.35 0.76 -6.25
N GLU A 168 22.88 1.82 -5.62
CA GLU A 168 22.43 2.37 -4.34
C GLU A 168 21.36 3.46 -4.48
N ARG A 169 20.78 3.67 -5.66
CA ARG A 169 19.84 4.78 -5.94
C ARG A 169 18.68 4.87 -4.95
N HIS A 170 18.18 3.72 -4.51
CA HIS A 170 17.10 3.62 -3.52
C HIS A 170 17.64 3.28 -2.13
N VAL A 171 18.86 3.67 -1.78
CA VAL A 171 19.32 3.71 -0.39
C VAL A 171 18.83 5.01 0.23
N THR A 172 18.13 4.91 1.35
CA THR A 172 17.55 6.07 2.05
C THR A 172 17.68 5.89 3.56
N ARG A 173 17.58 6.99 4.31
CA ARG A 173 17.60 6.95 5.77
C ARG A 173 16.22 6.56 6.26
N TRP A 174 16.15 5.61 7.17
CA TRP A 174 14.90 5.20 7.80
C TRP A 174 14.38 6.27 8.77
N ASN A 175 15.31 6.97 9.46
CA ASN A 175 15.02 7.92 10.54
C ASN A 175 14.11 9.08 10.13
N ASP A 176 14.12 9.51 8.88
CA ASP A 176 13.31 10.65 8.39
C ASP A 176 12.47 10.31 7.15
N ASN A 177 12.32 9.03 6.85
CA ASN A 177 11.50 8.55 5.73
C ASN A 177 10.50 7.49 6.20
N CYS A 178 11.01 6.37 6.70
CA CYS A 178 10.19 5.20 7.06
C CYS A 178 9.63 5.28 8.49
N VAL A 179 10.28 6.02 9.40
CA VAL A 179 9.95 5.97 10.82
C VAL A 179 8.51 6.39 11.13
N PHE A 180 7.98 7.36 10.37
CA PHE A 180 6.72 8.02 10.64
C PHE A 180 5.50 7.11 10.52
N CYS A 181 5.48 6.25 9.51
CA CYS A 181 4.30 5.45 9.18
C CYS A 181 4.37 4.00 9.69
N HIS A 182 5.56 3.53 10.06
CA HIS A 182 5.80 2.11 10.34
C HIS A 182 6.06 1.79 11.82
N ASN A 183 5.78 2.72 12.73
CA ASN A 183 6.05 2.59 14.17
C ASN A 183 4.99 3.32 15.03
N VAL A 184 5.04 3.13 16.35
CA VAL A 184 4.23 3.87 17.31
C VAL A 184 5.00 5.10 17.82
N ALA A 185 4.32 6.25 17.81
CA ALA A 185 4.82 7.53 18.35
C ALA A 185 6.26 7.86 17.92
N PRO A 186 6.54 7.91 16.62
CA PRO A 186 7.90 8.11 16.14
C PRO A 186 8.39 9.54 16.38
N SER A 187 9.58 9.66 16.95
CA SER A 187 10.35 10.90 17.03
C SER A 187 11.68 10.69 16.33
N PRO A 188 11.94 11.33 15.17
CA PRO A 188 13.23 11.20 14.49
C PRO A 188 14.39 11.73 15.32
N GLY A 189 14.19 12.78 16.13
CA GLY A 189 15.23 13.34 16.99
C GLY A 189 16.37 14.00 16.20
N LEU A 190 16.09 14.65 15.06
CA LEU A 190 17.11 15.31 14.25
C LEU A 190 17.76 16.46 15.03
N ARG A 191 19.07 16.34 15.26
CA ARG A 191 19.89 17.33 15.96
C ARG A 191 20.47 18.35 14.99
N ALA A 192 20.92 19.49 15.53
CA ALA A 192 21.52 20.57 14.75
C ALA A 192 22.82 20.18 14.02
N ASP A 193 23.51 19.12 14.46
CA ASP A 193 24.70 18.57 13.81
C ASP A 193 24.37 17.54 12.71
N GLY A 194 23.08 17.30 12.43
CA GLY A 194 22.60 16.37 11.41
C GLY A 194 22.52 14.90 11.86
N THR A 195 22.87 14.60 13.12
CA THR A 195 22.68 13.27 13.72
C THR A 195 21.24 13.08 14.21
N PHE A 196 20.85 11.84 14.48
CA PHE A 196 19.52 11.49 14.95
C PHE A 196 19.55 10.95 16.38
N ASP A 197 18.46 11.16 17.11
CA ASP A 197 18.12 10.52 18.40
C ASP A 197 16.80 9.76 18.26
N THR A 198 16.72 8.89 17.27
CA THR A 198 15.42 8.37 16.87
C THR A 198 14.83 7.44 17.92
N GLU A 199 13.67 7.82 18.44
CA GLU A 199 12.88 7.07 19.40
C GLU A 199 11.52 6.67 18.81
N VAL A 200 11.06 5.50 19.22
CA VAL A 200 9.72 4.98 18.93
C VAL A 200 9.22 4.27 20.17
N ALA A 201 7.92 4.37 20.46
CA ALA A 201 7.35 3.68 21.62
C ALA A 201 7.29 2.16 21.42
N GLU A 202 7.01 1.72 20.19
CA GLU A 202 6.99 0.30 19.78
C GLU A 202 7.28 0.21 18.27
N LEU A 203 8.03 -0.83 17.87
CA LEU A 203 8.28 -1.12 16.44
C LEU A 203 7.06 -1.77 15.79
N GLY A 204 6.77 -1.33 14.55
CA GLY A 204 5.58 -1.74 13.82
C GLY A 204 4.38 -0.84 14.13
N VAL A 205 3.33 -0.97 13.33
CA VAL A 205 2.07 -0.29 13.62
C VAL A 205 1.33 -1.12 14.68
N ALA A 206 1.35 -0.64 15.91
CA ALA A 206 0.86 -1.33 17.09
C ALA A 206 -0.35 -0.64 17.73
N CYS A 207 -0.90 -1.19 18.83
CA CYS A 207 -2.17 -0.76 19.41
C CYS A 207 -2.28 0.77 19.59
N GLU A 208 -1.25 1.38 20.17
CA GLU A 208 -1.26 2.80 20.54
C GLU A 208 -1.06 3.74 19.34
N ALA A 209 -0.71 3.24 18.15
CA ALA A 209 -0.70 4.05 16.93
C ALA A 209 -2.13 4.46 16.51
N CYS A 210 -3.13 3.63 16.84
CA CYS A 210 -4.54 3.88 16.52
C CYS A 210 -5.37 4.32 17.74
N HIS A 211 -4.98 3.87 18.94
CA HIS A 211 -5.73 4.12 20.18
C HIS A 211 -5.13 5.25 21.05
N GLY A 212 -3.97 5.77 20.67
CA GLY A 212 -3.23 6.73 21.48
C GLY A 212 -2.51 6.08 22.68
N PRO A 213 -1.77 6.87 23.48
CA PRO A 213 -1.01 6.36 24.61
C PRO A 213 -1.91 5.81 25.73
N GLY A 214 -1.61 4.61 26.23
CA GLY A 214 -2.49 3.83 27.09
C GLY A 214 -2.11 3.75 28.56
N ALA A 215 -1.06 4.43 29.04
CA ALA A 215 -0.62 4.29 30.44
C ALA A 215 -1.72 4.60 31.47
N GLU A 216 -2.44 5.70 31.26
CA GLU A 216 -3.51 6.10 32.17
C GLU A 216 -4.70 5.14 32.09
N HIS A 217 -5.01 4.65 30.89
CA HIS A 217 -6.04 3.64 30.66
C HIS A 217 -5.74 2.34 31.43
N VAL A 218 -4.52 1.82 31.31
CA VAL A 218 -4.09 0.60 32.01
C VAL A 218 -4.13 0.81 33.52
N ALA A 219 -3.63 1.95 34.02
CA ALA A 219 -3.60 2.25 35.45
C ALA A 219 -5.01 2.36 36.05
N ARG A 220 -5.92 3.09 35.41
CA ARG A 220 -7.28 3.30 35.91
C ARG A 220 -8.16 2.04 35.77
N ASN A 221 -8.02 1.28 34.68
CA ASN A 221 -8.79 0.04 34.47
C ASN A 221 -8.24 -1.19 35.20
N ALA A 222 -7.12 -1.05 35.91
CA ALA A 222 -6.71 -2.01 36.94
C ALA A 222 -7.79 -2.14 38.04
N ASN A 223 -8.58 -1.09 38.28
CA ASN A 223 -9.76 -1.14 39.14
C ASN A 223 -10.91 -1.91 38.45
N PRO A 224 -11.31 -3.09 38.97
CA PRO A 224 -12.37 -3.89 38.35
C PRO A 224 -13.73 -3.17 38.37
N LEU A 225 -14.02 -2.34 39.38
CA LEU A 225 -15.30 -1.61 39.45
C LEU A 225 -15.45 -0.65 38.27
N ARG A 226 -14.38 0.07 37.91
CA ARG A 226 -14.36 0.96 36.75
C ARG A 226 -14.53 0.19 35.45
N ARG A 227 -13.80 -0.92 35.30
CA ARG A 227 -13.84 -1.75 34.09
C ARG A 227 -15.22 -2.36 33.85
N TYR A 228 -15.84 -2.94 34.88
CA TYR A 228 -17.19 -3.49 34.76
C TYR A 228 -18.23 -2.37 34.57
N TRP A 229 -18.04 -1.20 35.17
CA TRP A 229 -18.90 -0.06 34.91
C TRP A 229 -18.89 0.34 33.43
N LEU A 230 -17.70 0.54 32.84
CA LEU A 230 -17.55 0.85 31.42
C LEU A 230 -18.18 -0.24 30.53
N HIS A 231 -17.97 -1.51 30.86
CA HIS A 231 -18.55 -2.63 30.09
C HIS A 231 -20.09 -2.69 30.14
N TYR A 232 -20.72 -2.40 31.28
CA TYR A 232 -22.18 -2.54 31.45
C TYR A 232 -22.97 -1.27 31.17
N VAL A 233 -22.33 -0.10 31.29
CA VAL A 233 -22.98 1.20 31.10
C VAL A 233 -22.68 1.78 29.71
N GLU A 234 -21.72 1.20 28.99
CA GLU A 234 -21.30 1.66 27.65
C GLU A 234 -20.94 3.15 27.65
N ASP A 235 -20.26 3.59 28.72
CA ASP A 235 -19.77 4.97 28.89
C ASP A 235 -18.42 5.12 28.18
N ASP A 236 -18.11 6.31 27.69
CA ASP A 236 -16.84 6.57 27.01
C ASP A 236 -15.68 6.58 28.02
N ASP A 237 -14.57 5.92 27.68
CA ASP A 237 -13.35 5.98 28.49
C ASP A 237 -12.47 7.14 28.02
N PRO A 238 -12.34 8.26 28.78
CA PRO A 238 -11.57 9.43 28.33
C PRO A 238 -10.04 9.20 28.34
N THR A 239 -9.58 8.01 28.70
CA THR A 239 -8.15 7.69 28.88
C THR A 239 -7.54 6.97 27.69
N LEU A 240 -8.35 6.65 26.67
CA LEU A 240 -7.93 5.99 25.43
C LEU A 240 -8.90 6.39 24.31
N VAL A 241 -8.44 6.33 23.07
CA VAL A 241 -9.29 6.54 21.90
C VAL A 241 -9.88 5.20 21.46
N ASP A 242 -11.20 5.13 21.31
CA ASP A 242 -11.86 4.05 20.55
C ASP A 242 -12.27 4.59 19.18
N PRO A 243 -11.61 4.18 18.07
CA PRO A 243 -11.99 4.59 16.73
C PRO A 243 -13.46 4.28 16.36
N ASN A 244 -14.11 3.30 16.99
CA ASN A 244 -15.52 2.99 16.73
C ASN A 244 -16.50 3.98 17.39
N ALA A 245 -16.05 4.71 18.42
CA ALA A 245 -16.83 5.76 19.07
C ALA A 245 -16.67 7.13 18.39
N LEU A 246 -15.73 7.26 17.45
CA LEU A 246 -15.49 8.48 16.69
C LEU A 246 -16.47 8.65 15.53
N SER A 247 -16.61 9.89 15.04
CA SER A 247 -17.23 10.10 13.72
C SER A 247 -16.40 9.39 12.63
N ALA A 248 -17.04 9.01 11.52
CA ALA A 248 -16.35 8.30 10.44
C ALA A 248 -15.16 9.10 9.88
N GLU A 249 -15.26 10.43 9.87
CA GLU A 249 -14.17 11.35 9.51
C GLU A 249 -12.99 11.23 10.49
N ARG A 250 -13.22 11.38 11.81
CA ARG A 250 -12.18 11.28 12.83
C ARG A 250 -11.57 9.89 12.93
N ALA A 251 -12.36 8.84 12.72
CA ALA A 251 -11.85 7.48 12.61
C ALA A 251 -10.96 7.30 11.37
N SER A 252 -11.35 7.91 10.24
CA SER A 252 -10.57 7.84 9.00
C SER A 252 -9.28 8.65 9.05
N ASP A 253 -9.23 9.71 9.86
CA ASP A 253 -8.01 10.47 10.13
C ASP A 253 -6.90 9.62 10.77
N VAL A 254 -7.26 8.67 11.64
CA VAL A 254 -6.30 7.71 12.21
C VAL A 254 -5.59 6.91 11.11
N CYS A 255 -6.33 6.51 10.07
CA CYS A 255 -5.78 5.82 8.90
C CYS A 255 -5.00 6.77 7.99
N GLY A 256 -5.56 7.97 7.74
CA GLY A 256 -5.03 8.99 6.86
C GLY A 256 -3.67 9.55 7.27
N ARG A 257 -3.29 9.37 8.55
CA ARG A 257 -1.93 9.65 9.04
C ARG A 257 -0.86 8.88 8.25
N CYS A 258 -1.11 7.62 7.93
CA CYS A 258 -0.13 6.74 7.27
C CYS A 258 -0.53 6.41 5.81
N HIS A 259 -1.81 6.16 5.57
CA HIS A 259 -2.39 5.84 4.25
C HIS A 259 -2.81 7.08 3.45
N GLY A 260 -2.21 8.22 3.76
CA GLY A 260 -2.57 9.47 3.11
C GLY A 260 -1.47 10.49 3.10
N GLN A 261 -0.29 10.15 2.54
CA GLN A 261 0.92 10.98 2.45
C GLN A 261 0.68 12.49 2.61
N ARG A 262 1.38 13.12 3.56
CA ARG A 262 1.09 14.47 4.06
C ARG A 262 2.33 15.33 4.17
N LYS A 263 2.12 16.64 4.27
CA LYS A 263 3.14 17.59 4.74
C LYS A 263 2.62 18.39 5.91
N THR A 264 3.56 18.89 6.71
CA THR A 264 3.30 19.86 7.78
C THR A 264 3.91 21.22 7.40
N SER A 265 3.42 22.29 8.03
CA SER A 265 3.99 23.63 7.87
C SER A 265 5.32 23.81 8.63
N ASP A 266 5.62 22.95 9.62
CA ASP A 266 6.84 22.99 10.41
C ASP A 266 7.61 21.66 10.31
N LEU A 267 8.31 21.48 9.19
CA LEU A 267 9.13 20.27 8.94
C LEU A 267 10.28 20.15 9.96
N GLY A 268 10.79 21.29 10.46
CA GLY A 268 11.84 21.30 11.47
C GLY A 268 11.36 20.66 12.78
N ALA A 269 10.20 21.08 13.28
CA ALA A 269 9.58 20.48 14.46
C ALA A 269 9.23 19.00 14.24
N LEU A 270 8.70 18.63 13.07
CA LEU A 270 8.41 17.21 12.77
C LEU A 270 9.67 16.33 12.80
N LEU A 271 10.79 16.82 12.27
CA LEU A 271 12.06 16.09 12.27
C LEU A 271 12.75 16.11 13.64
N ALA A 272 12.57 17.16 14.45
CA ALA A 272 13.16 17.24 15.78
C ALA A 272 12.35 16.43 16.81
N ASP A 273 11.04 16.64 16.85
CA ASP A 273 10.18 16.21 17.96
C ASP A 273 9.22 15.08 17.58
N GLY A 274 8.93 14.90 16.28
CA GLY A 274 7.99 13.90 15.78
C GLY A 274 6.61 14.47 15.44
N ASP A 275 5.69 13.58 15.04
CA ASP A 275 4.35 13.97 14.61
C ASP A 275 3.43 14.20 15.83
N PRO A 276 2.93 15.44 16.05
CA PRO A 276 2.15 15.79 17.23
C PRO A 276 0.69 15.29 17.19
N PHE A 277 0.26 14.64 16.11
CA PHE A 277 -1.09 14.10 16.00
C PHE A 277 -1.32 12.97 17.00
N VAL A 278 -2.38 13.11 17.80
CA VAL A 278 -2.91 12.04 18.64
C VAL A 278 -4.19 11.49 18.00
N PRO A 279 -4.43 10.16 18.00
CA PRO A 279 -5.67 9.60 17.48
C PRO A 279 -6.92 10.26 18.08
N GLY A 280 -7.98 10.40 17.28
CA GLY A 280 -9.21 11.11 17.66
C GLY A 280 -9.18 12.62 17.40
N GLU A 281 -8.01 13.20 17.16
CA GLU A 281 -7.88 14.61 16.80
C GLU A 281 -8.21 14.88 15.32
N ASP A 282 -8.31 16.17 15.01
CA ASP A 282 -8.50 16.64 13.64
C ASP A 282 -7.17 16.65 12.90
N LEU A 283 -6.90 15.63 12.08
CA LEU A 283 -5.62 15.48 11.38
C LEU A 283 -5.27 16.71 10.53
N ALA A 284 -6.27 17.40 9.97
CA ALA A 284 -6.08 18.62 9.18
C ALA A 284 -5.47 19.79 9.97
N ARG A 285 -5.49 19.74 11.31
CA ARG A 285 -4.83 20.74 12.17
C ARG A 285 -3.32 20.51 12.30
N HIS A 286 -2.84 19.32 11.97
CA HIS A 286 -1.44 18.93 12.14
C HIS A 286 -0.70 18.83 10.81
N SER A 287 -1.41 18.42 9.76
CA SER A 287 -0.82 18.23 8.44
C SER A 287 -1.88 18.27 7.35
N GLU A 288 -1.48 18.56 6.12
CA GLU A 288 -2.35 18.54 4.93
C GLU A 288 -1.95 17.42 3.97
N PRO A 289 -2.90 16.80 3.24
CA PRO A 289 -2.58 15.78 2.26
C PRO A 289 -1.73 16.37 1.12
N LEU A 290 -0.81 15.57 0.61
CA LEU A 290 -0.13 15.86 -0.64
C LEU A 290 -1.10 15.62 -1.80
N TRP A 291 -1.15 16.56 -2.74
CA TRP A 291 -1.93 16.56 -3.97
C TRP A 291 -1.04 16.75 -5.19
N ILE A 292 -1.63 16.65 -6.39
CA ILE A 292 -0.92 16.74 -7.67
C ILE A 292 -0.18 18.08 -7.86
N ASP A 293 -0.75 19.17 -7.33
CA ASP A 293 -0.25 20.55 -7.38
C ASP A 293 0.56 20.93 -6.14
N THR A 294 0.80 19.98 -5.23
CA THR A 294 1.62 20.25 -4.06
C THR A 294 3.06 20.45 -4.47
N THR A 295 3.65 21.53 -3.96
CA THR A 295 5.08 21.82 -4.12
C THR A 295 5.81 21.64 -2.79
N LEU A 296 7.10 21.30 -2.90
CA LEU A 296 8.08 21.33 -1.83
C LEU A 296 9.21 22.27 -2.26
N ASP A 297 9.49 23.30 -1.47
CA ASP A 297 10.47 24.35 -1.81
C ASP A 297 10.28 24.99 -3.20
N GLY A 298 9.03 25.03 -3.69
CA GLY A 298 8.67 25.58 -5.00
C GLY A 298 8.77 24.58 -6.16
N GLU A 299 9.19 23.35 -5.91
CA GLU A 299 9.30 22.30 -6.93
C GLU A 299 8.05 21.38 -6.96
N GLU A 300 7.54 21.08 -8.16
CA GLU A 300 6.39 20.20 -8.41
C GLU A 300 6.78 18.72 -8.43
N ILE A 301 7.22 18.19 -7.29
CA ILE A 301 7.78 16.83 -7.21
C ILE A 301 6.72 15.71 -7.02
N PHE A 302 5.47 16.07 -6.72
CA PHE A 302 4.41 15.09 -6.40
C PHE A 302 3.48 14.76 -7.57
N SER A 303 3.53 15.53 -8.66
CA SER A 303 2.63 15.37 -9.81
C SER A 303 2.63 13.95 -10.39
N ALA A 304 3.82 13.34 -10.47
CA ALA A 304 4.04 11.97 -10.91
C ALA A 304 3.29 10.89 -10.10
N ARG A 305 2.80 11.21 -8.89
CA ARG A 305 2.09 10.29 -7.99
C ARG A 305 0.58 10.23 -8.26
N PHE A 306 0.08 11.06 -9.19
CA PHE A 306 -1.33 11.16 -9.57
C PHE A 306 -1.53 10.98 -11.08
N TRP A 307 -2.72 10.54 -11.47
CA TRP A 307 -3.25 10.74 -12.82
C TRP A 307 -3.59 12.23 -13.02
N GLU A 308 -3.67 12.71 -14.27
CA GLU A 308 -3.89 14.14 -14.55
C GLU A 308 -5.21 14.70 -13.96
N ASP A 309 -6.20 13.83 -13.69
CA ASP A 309 -7.46 14.19 -13.02
C ASP A 309 -7.35 14.25 -11.49
N GLY A 310 -6.13 14.20 -10.95
CA GLY A 310 -5.82 14.22 -9.53
C GLY A 310 -6.05 12.89 -8.81
N THR A 311 -6.46 11.83 -9.50
CA THR A 311 -6.65 10.50 -8.87
C THR A 311 -5.29 9.92 -8.48
N PRO A 312 -5.10 9.43 -7.24
CA PRO A 312 -3.86 8.76 -6.87
C PRO A 312 -3.59 7.55 -7.76
N ARG A 313 -2.32 7.38 -8.15
CA ARG A 313 -1.86 6.21 -8.91
C ARG A 313 -0.75 5.44 -8.22
N LEU A 314 -0.40 5.82 -6.99
CA LEU A 314 0.52 5.11 -6.11
C LEU A 314 -0.15 4.74 -4.78
N THR A 315 0.29 3.66 -4.14
CA THR A 315 -0.15 3.29 -2.78
C THR A 315 0.31 4.30 -1.74
N ALA A 316 -0.29 4.25 -0.54
CA ALA A 316 -0.12 5.25 0.55
C ALA A 316 -0.82 6.60 0.28
N TYR A 317 -1.75 6.60 -0.69
CA TYR A 317 -2.63 7.72 -1.03
C TYR A 317 -4.11 7.30 -1.01
N GLU A 318 -4.43 6.20 -0.33
CA GLU A 318 -5.80 5.68 -0.27
C GLU A 318 -6.77 6.69 0.37
N TYR A 319 -6.31 7.45 1.38
CA TYR A 319 -7.08 8.52 2.00
C TYR A 319 -7.44 9.65 1.01
N GLN A 320 -6.50 10.09 0.17
CA GLN A 320 -6.77 11.06 -0.90
C GLN A 320 -7.80 10.52 -1.90
N GLY A 321 -7.69 9.25 -2.28
CA GLY A 321 -8.68 8.60 -3.14
C GLY A 321 -10.08 8.62 -2.51
N TRP A 322 -10.17 8.27 -1.22
CA TRP A 322 -11.41 8.34 -0.46
C TRP A 322 -11.97 9.76 -0.43
N LEU A 323 -11.18 10.78 -0.09
CA LEU A 323 -11.59 12.19 -0.07
C LEU A 323 -12.18 12.68 -1.40
N GLN A 324 -11.71 12.14 -2.53
CA GLN A 324 -12.20 12.47 -3.87
C GLN A 324 -13.48 11.70 -4.27
N SER A 325 -13.88 10.70 -3.49
CA SER A 325 -15.05 9.88 -3.76
C SER A 325 -16.34 10.64 -3.44
N PRO A 326 -17.41 10.52 -4.26
CA PRO A 326 -18.72 11.05 -3.89
C PRO A 326 -19.23 10.52 -2.55
N CYS A 327 -18.85 9.28 -2.19
CA CYS A 327 -19.18 8.64 -0.91
C CYS A 327 -18.63 9.41 0.30
N ALA A 328 -17.49 10.10 0.18
CA ALA A 328 -16.91 10.87 1.29
C ALA A 328 -17.72 12.12 1.67
N ARG A 329 -18.76 12.47 0.90
CA ARG A 329 -19.73 13.51 1.29
C ARG A 329 -20.70 13.05 2.37
N ASP A 330 -20.82 11.74 2.59
CA ASP A 330 -21.60 11.18 3.68
C ASP A 330 -20.71 11.09 4.93
N ALA A 331 -21.08 11.84 5.97
CA ALA A 331 -20.33 11.89 7.23
C ALA A 331 -20.32 10.57 8.01
N SER A 332 -21.14 9.58 7.62
CA SER A 332 -21.15 8.23 8.20
C SER A 332 -20.22 7.25 7.48
N PHE A 333 -19.66 7.63 6.33
CA PHE A 333 -18.78 6.77 5.53
C PHE A 333 -17.30 7.09 5.76
N GLY A 334 -16.49 6.05 5.96
CA GLY A 334 -15.05 6.18 6.19
C GLY A 334 -14.32 4.85 6.03
N CYS A 335 -13.04 4.81 6.38
CA CYS A 335 -12.22 3.60 6.26
C CYS A 335 -12.83 2.40 7.02
N GLY A 336 -13.36 2.67 8.22
CA GLY A 336 -14.00 1.68 9.10
C GLY A 336 -15.31 1.09 8.56
N SER A 337 -15.90 1.70 7.51
CA SER A 337 -17.08 1.15 6.84
C SER A 337 -16.75 -0.14 6.07
N CYS A 338 -15.51 -0.31 5.62
CA CYS A 338 -15.05 -1.48 4.86
C CYS A 338 -14.01 -2.31 5.62
N HIS A 339 -13.15 -1.65 6.42
CA HIS A 339 -12.04 -2.29 7.12
C HIS A 339 -12.32 -2.46 8.60
N SER A 340 -11.81 -3.55 9.19
CA SER A 340 -11.76 -3.76 10.64
C SER A 340 -10.34 -4.09 11.07
N MET A 341 -9.85 -3.42 12.11
CA MET A 341 -8.49 -3.64 12.61
C MET A 341 -8.36 -4.89 13.48
N HIS A 342 -9.49 -5.43 13.95
CA HIS A 342 -9.55 -6.63 14.77
C HIS A 342 -10.50 -7.66 14.17
N GLU A 343 -10.22 -8.93 14.44
CA GLU A 343 -11.07 -10.07 14.07
C GLU A 343 -11.36 -10.21 12.55
N SER A 344 -10.55 -9.57 11.71
CA SER A 344 -10.68 -9.59 10.25
C SER A 344 -9.57 -10.41 9.57
N ASP A 345 -9.67 -10.55 8.25
CA ASP A 345 -8.61 -11.12 7.43
C ASP A 345 -7.31 -10.30 7.58
N PRO A 346 -6.18 -10.89 8.01
CA PRO A 346 -4.92 -10.16 8.10
C PRO A 346 -4.47 -9.59 6.73
N ALA A 347 -4.93 -10.17 5.63
CA ALA A 347 -4.73 -9.61 4.30
C ALA A 347 -5.81 -8.56 3.98
N GLY A 348 -5.42 -7.28 3.99
CA GLY A 348 -6.31 -6.17 3.62
C GLY A 348 -7.34 -5.78 4.68
N GLN A 349 -7.55 -6.58 5.73
CA GLN A 349 -8.33 -6.21 6.92
C GLN A 349 -9.77 -5.80 6.60
N LEU A 350 -10.38 -6.45 5.61
CA LEU A 350 -11.79 -6.23 5.28
C LEU A 350 -12.69 -6.87 6.34
N ARG A 351 -13.76 -6.16 6.70
CA ARG A 351 -14.83 -6.71 7.53
C ARG A 351 -15.50 -7.88 6.79
N GLU A 352 -16.02 -8.83 7.55
CA GLU A 352 -16.68 -9.99 6.96
C GLU A 352 -17.92 -9.59 6.14
N ASP A 353 -18.72 -8.65 6.66
CA ASP A 353 -19.89 -8.08 5.98
C ASP A 353 -19.54 -7.13 4.82
N ALA A 354 -18.29 -6.68 4.73
CA ALA A 354 -17.80 -5.85 3.63
C ALA A 354 -17.19 -6.68 2.48
N ARG A 355 -17.03 -7.99 2.63
CA ARG A 355 -16.52 -8.85 1.55
C ARG A 355 -17.49 -8.92 0.38
N GLY A 356 -16.97 -9.22 -0.81
CA GLY A 356 -17.79 -9.29 -2.02
C GLY A 356 -18.38 -7.92 -2.37
N ASP A 357 -19.69 -7.87 -2.53
CA ASP A 357 -20.46 -6.63 -2.75
C ASP A 357 -21.02 -6.04 -1.43
N GLY A 358 -20.74 -6.65 -0.28
CA GLY A 358 -21.27 -6.23 1.01
C GLY A 358 -20.85 -4.81 1.39
N ALA A 359 -19.63 -4.39 1.04
CA ALA A 359 -19.13 -3.04 1.23
C ALA A 359 -19.99 -1.96 0.53
N CYS A 360 -20.67 -2.33 -0.55
CA CYS A 360 -21.49 -1.41 -1.35
C CYS A 360 -22.98 -1.56 -1.02
N THR A 361 -23.44 -2.81 -0.88
CA THR A 361 -24.86 -3.15 -0.74
C THR A 361 -25.44 -2.84 0.65
N SER A 362 -24.59 -2.52 1.63
CA SER A 362 -25.02 -1.96 2.91
C SER A 362 -25.74 -0.61 2.75
N CYS A 363 -25.39 0.18 1.74
CA CYS A 363 -26.00 1.48 1.44
C CYS A 363 -26.70 1.52 0.07
N HIS A 364 -26.24 0.73 -0.91
CA HIS A 364 -26.74 0.76 -2.28
C HIS A 364 -27.62 -0.46 -2.60
N SER A 365 -28.89 -0.23 -2.93
CA SER A 365 -29.74 -1.28 -3.50
C SER A 365 -29.39 -1.51 -4.98
N LEU A 366 -29.14 -2.76 -5.37
CA LEU A 366 -28.99 -3.12 -6.78
C LEU A 366 -30.35 -3.00 -7.49
N ASP A 367 -30.36 -2.28 -8.61
CA ASP A 367 -31.50 -2.23 -9.53
C ASP A 367 -31.12 -2.80 -10.90
N ALA A 368 -32.07 -2.76 -11.84
CA ALA A 368 -31.87 -3.28 -13.20
C ALA A 368 -30.70 -2.63 -13.97
N SER A 369 -30.16 -1.49 -13.50
CA SER A 369 -29.01 -0.86 -14.13
C SER A 369 -27.76 -1.74 -14.06
N HIS A 370 -27.58 -2.61 -13.06
CA HIS A 370 -26.38 -3.45 -12.95
C HIS A 370 -26.49 -4.83 -13.63
N ALA A 371 -27.55 -5.06 -14.42
CA ALA A 371 -27.82 -6.35 -15.08
C ALA A 371 -27.00 -6.60 -16.37
N ALA A 372 -25.91 -5.85 -16.61
CA ALA A 372 -25.14 -5.90 -17.85
C ALA A 372 -24.21 -7.13 -17.97
N HIS A 373 -23.86 -7.77 -16.85
CA HIS A 373 -23.06 -8.99 -16.82
C HIS A 373 -23.94 -10.22 -16.51
N PRO A 374 -23.68 -11.38 -17.14
CA PRO A 374 -24.37 -12.61 -16.78
C PRO A 374 -24.06 -13.02 -15.33
N ILE A 375 -25.03 -13.61 -14.63
CA ILE A 375 -24.96 -13.99 -13.21
C ILE A 375 -23.75 -14.90 -12.92
N GLU A 376 -23.33 -15.69 -13.89
CA GLU A 376 -22.21 -16.64 -13.79
C GLU A 376 -20.82 -15.98 -13.81
N ALA A 377 -20.70 -14.68 -14.14
CA ALA A 377 -19.42 -14.01 -14.32
C ALA A 377 -18.78 -13.47 -13.03
N GLU A 378 -19.42 -13.63 -11.87
CA GLU A 378 -18.96 -13.16 -10.55
C GLU A 378 -18.29 -11.75 -10.56
N VAL A 379 -18.87 -10.81 -11.31
CA VAL A 379 -18.40 -9.41 -11.39
C VAL A 379 -18.95 -8.63 -10.20
N ARG A 380 -18.08 -7.95 -9.46
CA ARG A 380 -18.42 -7.23 -8.23
C ARG A 380 -18.42 -5.71 -8.41
N CYS A 381 -19.10 -4.98 -7.53
CA CYS A 381 -19.14 -3.52 -7.52
C CYS A 381 -17.73 -2.91 -7.57
N VAL A 382 -16.82 -3.44 -6.75
CA VAL A 382 -15.42 -2.99 -6.65
C VAL A 382 -14.59 -3.22 -7.91
N ASP A 383 -15.00 -4.12 -8.81
CA ASP A 383 -14.28 -4.37 -10.06
C ASP A 383 -14.50 -3.25 -11.07
N CYS A 384 -15.66 -2.60 -11.01
CA CYS A 384 -15.99 -1.43 -11.81
C CYS A 384 -15.63 -0.13 -11.08
N HIS A 385 -16.13 0.05 -9.85
CA HIS A 385 -16.08 1.33 -9.13
C HIS A 385 -14.78 1.58 -8.37
N MET A 386 -13.93 0.56 -8.22
CA MET A 386 -12.61 0.65 -7.58
C MET A 386 -11.56 -0.09 -8.43
N PRO A 387 -11.34 0.35 -9.70
CA PRO A 387 -10.50 -0.38 -10.63
C PRO A 387 -9.04 -0.42 -10.16
N ARG A 388 -8.28 -1.42 -10.61
CA ARG A 388 -6.86 -1.58 -10.26
C ARG A 388 -5.98 -0.64 -11.08
N ILE A 389 -6.00 0.64 -10.73
CA ILE A 389 -5.29 1.74 -11.40
C ILE A 389 -4.19 2.36 -10.53
N VAL A 390 -3.81 1.68 -9.45
CA VAL A 390 -2.81 2.14 -8.48
C VAL A 390 -1.63 1.16 -8.49
N TYR A 391 -0.43 1.66 -8.75
CA TYR A 391 0.80 0.87 -8.64
C TYR A 391 1.34 0.95 -7.21
N GLY A 392 1.73 -0.18 -6.64
CA GLY A 392 2.33 -0.22 -5.31
C GLY A 392 3.28 -1.38 -5.18
N VAL A 393 4.57 -1.06 -5.30
CA VAL A 393 5.71 -1.99 -5.20
C VAL A 393 5.44 -3.34 -5.87
N LEU A 394 5.51 -3.30 -7.19
CA LEU A 394 5.42 -4.46 -8.07
C LEU A 394 4.08 -5.21 -8.05
N ASP A 395 3.00 -4.51 -7.70
CA ASP A 395 1.63 -5.03 -7.72
C ASP A 395 0.63 -3.92 -8.09
N ALA A 396 -0.55 -4.31 -8.56
CA ALA A 396 -1.64 -3.40 -8.85
C ALA A 396 -2.72 -3.45 -7.77
N HIS A 397 -3.08 -2.27 -7.25
CA HIS A 397 -4.01 -2.08 -6.16
C HIS A 397 -5.24 -1.34 -6.65
N ARG A 398 -6.35 -1.50 -5.92
CA ARG A 398 -7.60 -0.83 -6.21
C ARG A 398 -7.48 0.66 -5.88
N SER A 399 -8.02 1.50 -6.76
CA SER A 399 -8.28 2.90 -6.44
C SER A 399 -9.26 2.98 -5.29
N HIS A 400 -8.99 3.90 -4.36
CA HIS A 400 -9.97 4.30 -3.33
C HIS A 400 -10.77 5.54 -3.74
N ARG A 401 -10.56 6.07 -4.95
CA ARG A 401 -11.53 6.95 -5.61
C ARG A 401 -12.66 6.08 -6.17
N ILE A 402 -13.73 5.98 -5.39
CA ILE A 402 -14.94 5.22 -5.70
C ILE A 402 -15.80 6.10 -6.62
N ASP A 403 -15.80 5.84 -7.92
CA ASP A 403 -16.60 6.59 -8.88
C ASP A 403 -17.19 5.69 -9.99
N VAL A 404 -18.02 6.27 -10.86
CA VAL A 404 -18.62 5.55 -11.98
C VAL A 404 -17.62 5.48 -13.15
N PRO A 405 -17.36 4.30 -13.75
CA PRO A 405 -16.40 4.17 -14.85
C PRO A 405 -16.71 5.03 -16.06
N GLU A 406 -15.67 5.66 -16.61
CA GLU A 406 -15.74 6.49 -17.83
C GLU A 406 -14.59 6.13 -18.80
N PRO A 407 -14.74 5.06 -19.63
CA PRO A 407 -13.63 4.54 -20.44
C PRO A 407 -12.97 5.56 -21.37
N ALA A 408 -13.74 6.47 -21.95
CA ALA A 408 -13.19 7.53 -22.81
C ALA A 408 -12.32 8.52 -22.02
N ARG A 409 -12.74 8.90 -20.79
CA ARG A 409 -11.98 9.76 -19.88
C ARG A 409 -10.71 9.04 -19.41
N ASP A 410 -10.82 7.78 -19.03
CA ASP A 410 -9.67 6.99 -18.57
C ASP A 410 -8.61 6.87 -19.68
N ALA A 411 -9.04 6.61 -20.91
CA ALA A 411 -8.14 6.54 -22.05
C ALA A 411 -7.47 7.89 -22.37
N SER A 412 -8.19 9.02 -22.28
CA SER A 412 -7.58 10.34 -22.50
C SER A 412 -6.53 10.69 -21.44
N LEU A 413 -6.64 10.10 -20.25
CA LEU A 413 -5.66 10.23 -19.14
C LEU A 413 -4.52 9.21 -19.21
N GLY A 414 -4.45 8.36 -20.25
CA GLY A 414 -3.46 7.29 -20.34
C GLY A 414 -3.62 6.19 -19.28
N ARG A 415 -4.82 6.05 -18.71
CA ARG A 415 -5.13 5.15 -17.59
C ARG A 415 -5.88 3.89 -18.06
N PRO A 416 -5.60 2.69 -17.50
CA PRO A 416 -6.45 1.53 -17.71
C PRO A 416 -7.89 1.75 -17.22
N ASP A 417 -8.89 1.46 -18.05
CA ASP A 417 -10.30 1.56 -17.65
C ASP A 417 -10.83 0.24 -17.08
N ALA A 418 -11.91 0.32 -16.29
CA ALA A 418 -12.50 -0.84 -15.62
C ALA A 418 -13.02 -1.92 -16.58
N CYS A 419 -13.45 -1.55 -17.79
CA CYS A 419 -14.01 -2.50 -18.76
C CYS A 419 -12.90 -3.26 -19.48
N THR A 420 -11.91 -2.57 -20.03
CA THR A 420 -10.83 -3.22 -20.81
C THR A 420 -9.86 -3.98 -19.92
N ALA A 421 -9.82 -3.70 -18.61
CA ALA A 421 -9.10 -4.52 -17.63
C ALA A 421 -9.58 -6.00 -17.61
N CYS A 422 -10.86 -6.25 -17.88
CA CYS A 422 -11.42 -7.60 -18.02
C CYS A 422 -11.57 -8.05 -19.49
N HIS A 423 -11.77 -7.08 -20.40
CA HIS A 423 -11.95 -7.31 -21.83
C HIS A 423 -10.71 -6.87 -22.62
N ALA A 424 -9.59 -7.53 -22.35
CA ALA A 424 -8.26 -7.14 -22.83
C ALA A 424 -8.11 -7.14 -24.36
N ASP A 425 -8.98 -7.82 -25.10
CA ASP A 425 -9.02 -7.82 -26.57
C ASP A 425 -9.83 -6.66 -27.18
N ARG A 426 -10.40 -5.78 -26.34
CA ARG A 426 -11.31 -4.72 -26.78
C ARG A 426 -10.64 -3.35 -26.78
N THR A 427 -11.15 -2.49 -27.64
CA THR A 427 -10.72 -1.09 -27.74
C THR A 427 -11.46 -0.21 -26.74
N THR A 428 -10.93 0.97 -26.49
CA THR A 428 -11.60 2.01 -25.70
C THR A 428 -12.96 2.37 -26.31
N THR A 429 -13.02 2.51 -27.65
CA THR A 429 -14.29 2.77 -28.36
C THR A 429 -15.33 1.67 -28.13
N TRP A 430 -14.91 0.41 -28.04
CA TRP A 430 -15.83 -0.68 -27.66
C TRP A 430 -16.36 -0.50 -26.24
N ALA A 431 -15.48 -0.20 -25.28
CA ALA A 431 -15.85 -0.04 -23.88
C ALA A 431 -16.83 1.12 -23.67
N ASP A 432 -16.57 2.27 -24.30
CA ASP A 432 -17.47 3.42 -24.20
C ASP A 432 -18.83 3.16 -24.87
N ARG A 433 -18.87 2.51 -26.04
CA ARG A 433 -20.13 2.08 -26.66
C ARG A 433 -20.91 1.08 -25.80
N ALA A 434 -20.22 0.15 -25.16
CA ALA A 434 -20.84 -0.81 -24.25
C ALA A 434 -21.43 -0.08 -23.05
N ARG A 435 -20.68 0.82 -22.40
CA ARG A 435 -21.16 1.66 -21.30
C ARG A 435 -22.40 2.46 -21.70
N ALA A 436 -22.35 3.16 -22.83
CA ALA A 436 -23.47 3.97 -23.31
C ALA A 436 -24.73 3.13 -23.61
N ARG A 437 -24.56 1.89 -24.08
CA ARG A 437 -25.66 0.96 -24.32
C ARG A 437 -26.32 0.47 -23.03
N PHE A 438 -25.52 0.11 -22.03
CA PHE A 438 -26.03 -0.43 -20.76
C PHE A 438 -26.57 0.67 -19.83
N TRP A 439 -25.94 1.85 -19.85
CA TRP A 439 -26.26 2.97 -18.95
C TRP A 439 -26.49 4.29 -19.71
N PRO A 440 -27.53 4.39 -20.56
CA PRO A 440 -27.77 5.57 -21.38
C PRO A 440 -28.08 6.84 -20.56
N ARG A 441 -28.55 6.70 -19.31
CA ARG A 441 -28.85 7.84 -18.41
C ARG A 441 -27.63 8.41 -17.69
N ALA A 442 -26.49 7.72 -17.68
CA ALA A 442 -25.25 8.20 -17.08
C ALA A 442 -24.49 9.22 -17.98
N THR A 443 -25.07 9.60 -19.12
CA THR A 443 -24.42 10.34 -20.21
C THR A 443 -24.40 11.87 -20.04
N THR A 444 -24.88 12.43 -18.92
CA THR A 444 -25.01 13.90 -18.75
C THR A 444 -23.73 14.63 -18.30
N ARG A 445 -22.55 14.00 -18.28
CA ARG A 445 -21.25 14.69 -18.18
C ARG A 445 -20.32 14.30 -19.33
N ALA A 446 -20.69 14.65 -20.55
CA ALA A 446 -19.74 14.71 -21.66
C ALA A 446 -18.95 16.02 -21.55
N GLY A 447 -17.72 15.94 -21.06
CA GLY A 447 -16.77 17.04 -21.10
C GLY A 447 -15.36 16.48 -21.28
N GLY A 448 -14.87 16.50 -22.53
CA GLY A 448 -13.47 16.20 -22.82
C GLY A 448 -13.23 15.55 -24.18
N GLY A 449 -12.92 16.39 -25.17
CA GLY A 449 -11.92 16.12 -26.22
C GLY A 449 -12.09 14.90 -27.11
N ASP A 450 -12.51 15.14 -28.34
CA ASP A 450 -12.38 14.26 -29.51
C ASP A 450 -10.90 14.13 -29.94
N ARG A 451 -10.05 13.59 -29.06
CA ARG A 451 -8.65 13.28 -29.37
C ARG A 451 -8.39 11.79 -29.15
N ASP A 452 -8.44 11.10 -30.28
CA ASP A 452 -7.85 9.79 -30.55
C ASP A 452 -8.61 8.56 -30.02
N LEU A 453 -9.88 8.44 -30.43
CA LEU A 453 -10.66 7.22 -30.25
C LEU A 453 -10.28 6.11 -31.25
N THR A 454 -9.04 5.63 -31.22
CA THR A 454 -8.70 4.22 -31.51
C THR A 454 -9.18 3.64 -32.86
N GLU A 455 -9.02 4.36 -33.98
CA GLU A 455 -9.52 3.88 -35.29
C GLU A 455 -8.77 2.67 -35.86
N ASP A 456 -7.55 2.41 -35.38
CA ASP A 456 -6.69 1.36 -35.91
C ASP A 456 -6.93 -0.04 -35.28
N GLY A 457 -7.93 -0.15 -34.40
CA GLY A 457 -8.41 -1.44 -33.87
C GLY A 457 -7.54 -2.12 -32.81
N THR A 458 -6.46 -1.51 -32.30
CA THR A 458 -5.65 -2.18 -31.25
C THR A 458 -6.34 -2.16 -29.89
N PRO A 459 -6.32 -3.30 -29.17
CA PRO A 459 -6.88 -3.37 -27.83
C PRO A 459 -6.26 -2.36 -26.87
N ALA A 460 -7.08 -1.85 -25.95
CA ALA A 460 -6.68 -0.74 -25.08
C ALA A 460 -5.48 -1.07 -24.20
N LEU A 461 -5.47 -2.27 -23.59
CA LEU A 461 -4.34 -2.70 -22.78
C LEU A 461 -3.06 -2.87 -23.60
N THR A 462 -3.12 -3.30 -24.86
CA THR A 462 -1.92 -3.43 -25.71
C THR A 462 -1.31 -2.07 -26.02
N ARG A 463 -2.15 -1.08 -26.32
CA ARG A 463 -1.68 0.29 -26.52
C ARG A 463 -1.07 0.87 -25.24
N LEU A 464 -1.71 0.67 -24.08
CA LEU A 464 -1.18 1.12 -22.80
C LEU A 464 0.13 0.40 -22.46
N LEU A 465 0.24 -0.91 -22.66
CA LEU A 465 1.44 -1.70 -22.39
C LEU A 465 2.65 -1.28 -23.23
N LEU A 466 2.44 -0.84 -24.47
CA LEU A 466 3.54 -0.51 -25.38
C LEU A 466 3.82 1.00 -25.45
N GLY A 467 2.81 1.83 -25.21
CA GLY A 467 2.85 3.28 -25.43
C GLY A 467 2.55 4.15 -24.21
N GLY A 468 2.02 3.59 -23.12
CA GLY A 468 1.74 4.35 -21.90
C GLY A 468 3.02 4.72 -21.14
N ASP A 469 2.88 5.55 -20.11
CA ASP A 469 3.95 5.76 -19.14
C ASP A 469 4.27 4.47 -18.35
N PRO A 470 5.39 4.41 -17.60
CA PRO A 470 5.78 3.19 -16.88
C PRO A 470 4.73 2.64 -15.89
N ILE A 471 3.90 3.48 -15.26
CA ILE A 471 2.79 3.02 -14.41
C ILE A 471 1.71 2.39 -15.26
N ALA A 472 1.27 3.09 -16.31
CA ALA A 472 0.25 2.60 -17.22
C ALA A 472 0.66 1.27 -17.86
N ARG A 473 1.94 1.13 -18.26
CA ARG A 473 2.49 -0.12 -18.81
C ARG A 473 2.47 -1.25 -17.78
N ALA A 474 2.93 -0.98 -16.55
CA ALA A 474 2.92 -1.94 -15.45
C ALA A 474 1.50 -2.45 -15.13
N LEU A 475 0.53 -1.53 -15.00
CA LEU A 475 -0.86 -1.85 -14.71
C LEU A 475 -1.54 -2.57 -15.88
N ALA A 476 -1.25 -2.18 -17.12
CA ALA A 476 -1.78 -2.85 -18.31
C ALA A 476 -1.25 -4.29 -18.44
N ALA A 477 0.05 -4.51 -18.18
CA ALA A 477 0.64 -5.85 -18.16
C ALA A 477 -0.10 -6.77 -17.19
N ASP A 478 -0.28 -6.30 -15.96
CA ASP A 478 -0.92 -7.07 -14.90
C ASP A 478 -2.43 -7.28 -15.12
N ALA A 479 -3.13 -6.28 -15.69
CA ALA A 479 -4.51 -6.43 -16.13
C ALA A 479 -4.65 -7.51 -17.23
N MET A 480 -3.77 -7.56 -18.23
CA MET A 480 -3.80 -8.61 -19.27
C MET A 480 -3.73 -10.02 -18.69
N GLY A 481 -2.94 -10.23 -17.64
CA GLY A 481 -2.79 -11.53 -16.99
C GLY A 481 -3.98 -11.94 -16.10
N ARG A 482 -4.89 -11.01 -15.78
CA ARG A 482 -6.11 -11.26 -15.00
C ARG A 482 -7.39 -11.19 -15.82
N ALA A 483 -7.32 -10.67 -17.03
CA ALA A 483 -8.49 -10.41 -17.85
C ALA A 483 -9.31 -11.69 -18.07
N ALA A 484 -10.62 -11.60 -17.77
CA ALA A 484 -11.55 -12.71 -17.97
C ALA A 484 -11.69 -13.07 -19.46
N SER A 485 -11.59 -12.09 -20.34
CA SER A 485 -11.69 -12.24 -21.79
C SER A 485 -10.45 -11.69 -22.47
N VAL A 486 -9.56 -12.61 -22.88
CA VAL A 486 -8.33 -12.28 -23.59
C VAL A 486 -7.92 -13.39 -24.56
N SER A 487 -7.45 -13.00 -25.73
CA SER A 487 -6.81 -13.88 -26.69
C SER A 487 -5.41 -14.18 -26.16
N ARG A 488 -5.26 -15.35 -25.50
CA ARG A 488 -3.99 -15.78 -24.92
C ARG A 488 -2.82 -15.59 -25.89
N PRO A 489 -2.87 -16.00 -27.17
CA PRO A 489 -1.76 -15.78 -28.10
C PRO A 489 -1.40 -14.30 -28.32
N ARG A 490 -2.39 -13.40 -28.41
CA ARG A 490 -2.14 -11.96 -28.60
C ARG A 490 -1.55 -11.31 -27.35
N ALA A 491 -2.14 -11.58 -26.18
CA ALA A 491 -1.62 -11.06 -24.92
C ALA A 491 -0.21 -11.57 -24.64
N ARG A 492 0.04 -12.86 -24.86
CA ARG A 492 1.38 -13.45 -24.79
C ARG A 492 2.38 -12.73 -25.71
N GLY A 493 2.01 -12.44 -26.95
CA GLY A 493 2.84 -11.65 -27.88
C GLY A 493 3.22 -10.28 -27.32
N ALA A 494 2.25 -9.54 -26.76
CA ALA A 494 2.46 -8.23 -26.16
C ALA A 494 3.31 -8.28 -24.87
N LEU A 495 3.09 -9.29 -24.02
CA LEU A 495 3.81 -9.46 -22.76
C LEU A 495 5.29 -9.85 -22.99
N LEU A 496 5.58 -10.76 -23.93
CA LEU A 496 6.97 -11.08 -24.30
C LEU A 496 7.72 -9.87 -24.83
N ASP A 497 7.02 -9.01 -25.57
CA ASP A 497 7.57 -7.78 -26.11
C ASP A 497 7.99 -6.84 -24.98
N ALA A 498 7.10 -6.61 -23.99
CA ALA A 498 7.41 -5.83 -22.79
C ALA A 498 8.54 -6.47 -21.96
N MET A 499 8.49 -7.78 -21.72
CA MET A 499 9.55 -8.52 -20.99
C MET A 499 10.94 -8.35 -21.61
N ALA A 500 11.05 -8.41 -22.93
CA ALA A 500 12.34 -8.29 -23.61
C ALA A 500 12.87 -6.85 -23.60
N ASN A 501 11.99 -5.86 -23.82
CA ASN A 501 12.42 -4.54 -24.28
C ASN A 501 12.07 -3.37 -23.36
N ASP A 502 11.14 -3.52 -22.40
CA ASP A 502 10.79 -2.40 -21.53
C ASP A 502 11.99 -2.01 -20.66
N PRO A 503 12.35 -0.71 -20.58
CA PRO A 503 13.50 -0.29 -19.79
C PRO A 503 13.25 -0.36 -18.28
N TYR A 504 12.00 -0.53 -17.83
CA TYR A 504 11.63 -0.54 -16.41
C TYR A 504 11.47 -1.98 -15.93
N PRO A 505 12.29 -2.44 -14.97
CA PRO A 505 12.18 -3.81 -14.48
C PRO A 505 10.83 -4.14 -13.84
N ALA A 506 10.18 -3.16 -13.20
CA ALA A 506 8.83 -3.31 -12.65
C ALA A 506 7.81 -3.74 -13.73
N VAL A 507 7.86 -3.11 -14.91
CA VAL A 507 7.00 -3.45 -16.05
C VAL A 507 7.32 -4.86 -16.55
N ARG A 508 8.62 -5.17 -16.74
CA ARG A 508 9.06 -6.50 -17.18
C ARG A 508 8.61 -7.61 -16.22
N ARG A 509 8.69 -7.35 -14.91
CA ARG A 509 8.26 -8.29 -13.88
C ARG A 509 6.75 -8.52 -13.90
N LEU A 510 5.95 -7.46 -13.95
CA LEU A 510 4.49 -7.57 -14.03
C LEU A 510 4.07 -8.25 -15.34
N ALA A 511 4.79 -8.00 -16.44
CA ALA A 511 4.57 -8.68 -17.71
C ALA A 511 4.89 -10.18 -17.62
N PHE A 512 5.98 -10.57 -16.95
CA PHE A 512 6.29 -11.99 -16.73
C PHE A 512 5.29 -12.67 -15.80
N ARG A 513 4.87 -12.02 -14.71
CA ARG A 513 3.80 -12.52 -13.83
C ARG A 513 2.51 -12.76 -14.60
N ALA A 514 2.12 -11.81 -15.46
CA ALA A 514 0.96 -11.94 -16.32
C ALA A 514 1.12 -13.05 -17.36
N TRP A 515 2.30 -13.19 -17.97
CA TRP A 515 2.62 -14.27 -18.91
C TRP A 515 2.38 -15.63 -18.26
N ARG A 516 2.93 -15.85 -17.06
CA ARG A 516 2.77 -17.11 -16.30
C ARG A 516 1.29 -17.43 -16.03
N ARG A 517 0.47 -16.44 -15.69
CA ARG A 517 -0.99 -16.63 -15.49
C ARG A 517 -1.72 -17.06 -16.76
N LEU A 518 -1.20 -16.71 -17.93
CA LEU A 518 -1.78 -17.08 -19.22
C LEU A 518 -1.32 -18.45 -19.72
N GLU A 519 -0.36 -19.11 -19.07
CA GLU A 519 0.14 -20.45 -19.42
C GLU A 519 -0.63 -21.55 -18.69
N ASP A 520 -0.93 -22.65 -19.40
CA ASP A 520 -1.58 -23.82 -18.79
C ASP A 520 -0.61 -24.57 -17.86
N ALA A 521 0.67 -24.57 -18.22
CA ALA A 521 1.77 -25.03 -17.39
C ALA A 521 2.75 -23.85 -17.19
N PRO A 522 2.58 -23.04 -16.13
CA PRO A 522 3.35 -21.82 -15.95
C PRO A 522 4.84 -22.12 -15.80
N SER A 523 5.66 -21.39 -16.57
CA SER A 523 7.11 -21.43 -16.44
C SER A 523 7.57 -21.15 -15.00
N PRO A 524 8.70 -21.70 -14.51
CA PRO A 524 9.25 -21.34 -13.20
C PRO A 524 9.70 -19.87 -13.16
N TRP A 525 9.80 -19.26 -11.98
CA TRP A 525 10.18 -17.84 -11.85
C TRP A 525 11.61 -17.55 -12.33
N GLU A 526 12.45 -18.57 -12.37
CA GLU A 526 13.84 -18.54 -12.84
C GLU A 526 13.94 -18.55 -14.37
N ALA A 527 12.84 -18.83 -15.08
CA ALA A 527 12.84 -18.83 -16.55
C ALA A 527 13.07 -17.44 -17.17
N PHE A 528 12.84 -16.39 -16.39
CA PHE A 528 13.06 -15.01 -16.80
C PHE A 528 13.43 -14.15 -15.59
N ASP A 529 14.54 -13.43 -15.70
CA ASP A 529 14.93 -12.44 -14.71
C ASP A 529 14.61 -11.02 -15.20
N PRO A 530 13.64 -10.31 -14.59
CA PRO A 530 13.30 -8.96 -14.99
C PRO A 530 14.43 -7.96 -14.74
N MET A 531 15.47 -8.28 -13.98
CA MET A 531 16.60 -7.40 -13.67
C MET A 531 17.86 -7.71 -14.50
N ALA A 532 17.83 -8.77 -15.32
CA ALA A 532 18.98 -9.17 -16.13
C ALA A 532 19.26 -8.18 -17.27
N THR A 533 20.45 -8.28 -17.87
CA THR A 533 20.83 -7.47 -19.04
C THR A 533 19.94 -7.75 -20.26
N SER A 534 19.89 -6.80 -21.19
CA SER A 534 19.02 -6.89 -22.38
C SER A 534 19.20 -8.18 -23.18
N ASP A 535 20.44 -8.64 -23.36
CA ASP A 535 20.73 -9.86 -24.13
C ASP A 535 20.22 -11.12 -23.43
N VAL A 536 20.37 -11.20 -22.10
CA VAL A 536 19.88 -12.34 -21.30
C VAL A 536 18.35 -12.39 -21.36
N ARG A 537 17.68 -11.23 -21.21
CA ARG A 537 16.23 -11.13 -21.32
C ARG A 537 15.73 -11.52 -22.71
N ALA A 538 16.40 -11.05 -23.76
CA ALA A 538 16.05 -11.38 -25.13
C ALA A 538 16.16 -12.88 -25.41
N ALA A 539 17.23 -13.53 -24.92
CA ALA A 539 17.41 -14.98 -25.04
C ALA A 539 16.32 -15.77 -24.28
N ALA A 540 15.99 -15.37 -23.05
CA ALA A 540 14.91 -15.97 -22.27
C ALA A 540 13.55 -15.84 -22.98
N CYS A 541 13.21 -14.64 -23.47
CA CYS A 541 11.98 -14.41 -24.24
C CYS A 541 11.93 -15.22 -25.55
N ALA A 542 13.07 -15.39 -26.24
CA ALA A 542 13.14 -16.23 -27.43
C ALA A 542 12.87 -17.71 -27.12
N SER A 543 13.40 -18.21 -25.99
CA SER A 543 13.13 -19.57 -25.51
C SER A 543 11.65 -19.77 -25.20
N LEU A 544 11.03 -18.86 -24.45
CA LEU A 544 9.59 -18.92 -24.12
C LEU A 544 8.72 -18.84 -25.38
N ARG A 545 9.11 -18.01 -26.35
CA ARG A 545 8.42 -17.90 -27.64
C ARG A 545 8.46 -19.21 -28.43
N ALA A 546 9.54 -19.98 -28.34
CA ALA A 546 9.69 -21.23 -29.08
C ALA A 546 8.77 -22.35 -28.55
N THR A 547 8.37 -22.29 -27.28
CA THR A 547 7.55 -23.31 -26.63
C THR A 547 6.07 -22.95 -26.50
N THR A 548 5.71 -21.70 -26.78
CA THR A 548 4.36 -21.18 -26.50
C THR A 548 3.77 -20.49 -27.73
N VAL A 549 2.49 -20.78 -28.03
CA VAL A 549 1.78 -20.13 -29.14
C VAL A 549 1.59 -18.64 -28.84
N VAL A 550 2.13 -17.81 -29.72
CA VAL A 550 2.06 -16.35 -29.68
C VAL A 550 1.55 -15.79 -31.00
N THR A 551 0.83 -14.67 -30.96
CA THR A 551 0.56 -13.87 -32.16
C THR A 551 1.60 -12.76 -32.24
N PRO A 552 2.38 -12.66 -33.34
CA PRO A 552 3.32 -11.57 -33.53
C PRO A 552 2.62 -10.22 -33.49
N LEU A 553 3.27 -9.22 -32.88
CA LEU A 553 2.83 -7.84 -32.96
C LEU A 553 3.20 -7.25 -34.32
N ASP A 554 2.43 -6.24 -34.75
CA ASP A 554 2.81 -5.43 -35.92
C ASP A 554 4.09 -4.62 -35.59
N PRO A 555 5.21 -4.81 -36.34
CA PRO A 555 6.48 -4.21 -35.97
C PRO A 555 6.51 -2.68 -36.09
N GLU A 556 5.87 -2.13 -37.12
CA GLU A 556 5.85 -0.69 -37.35
C GLU A 556 5.10 0.02 -36.23
N ARG A 557 3.92 -0.51 -35.90
CA ARG A 557 3.09 -0.01 -34.82
C ARG A 557 3.72 -0.18 -33.45
N THR A 558 4.36 -1.31 -33.18
CA THR A 558 5.06 -1.56 -31.91
C THR A 558 6.17 -0.55 -31.71
N ARG A 559 6.94 -0.27 -32.78
CA ARG A 559 7.98 0.77 -32.76
C ARG A 559 7.40 2.16 -32.51
N ALA A 560 6.32 2.55 -33.20
CA ALA A 560 5.69 3.85 -33.01
C ALA A 560 5.18 4.05 -31.56
N LEU A 561 4.55 3.03 -30.97
CA LEU A 561 4.10 3.09 -29.57
C LEU A 561 5.28 3.20 -28.60
N ARG A 562 6.37 2.48 -28.83
CA ARG A 562 7.57 2.58 -27.99
C ARG A 562 8.28 3.91 -28.10
N GLU A 563 8.37 4.47 -29.30
CA GLU A 563 8.93 5.80 -29.54
C GLU A 563 8.11 6.85 -28.77
N HIS A 564 6.79 6.70 -28.73
CA HIS A 564 5.93 7.52 -27.88
C HIS A 564 6.19 7.29 -26.39
N ALA A 565 6.27 6.04 -25.92
CA ALA A 565 6.57 5.72 -24.52
C ALA A 565 7.93 6.27 -24.04
N ALA A 566 8.93 6.33 -24.94
CA ALA A 566 10.25 6.87 -24.64
C ALA A 566 10.24 8.39 -24.40
N GLN A 567 9.21 9.10 -24.86
CA GLN A 567 9.03 10.54 -24.64
C GLN A 567 8.41 10.86 -23.27
N ALA A 568 7.86 9.86 -22.58
CA ALA A 568 7.28 9.98 -21.24
C ALA A 568 8.07 9.15 -20.22
N PRO A 569 9.38 9.42 -20.01
CA PRO A 569 10.12 8.77 -18.94
C PRO A 569 9.51 9.21 -17.61
N LEU A 570 9.33 8.25 -16.71
CA LEU A 570 8.87 8.52 -15.37
C LEU A 570 9.94 8.06 -14.42
N TRP A 571 10.26 8.90 -13.46
CA TRP A 571 11.05 8.49 -12.32
C TRP A 571 10.25 8.84 -11.08
N ILE A 572 9.84 7.81 -10.36
CA ILE A 572 9.25 7.97 -9.05
C ILE A 572 10.36 7.64 -8.07
N GLY A 573 11.11 8.69 -7.71
CA GLY A 573 11.91 8.67 -6.50
C GLY A 573 11.00 8.65 -5.27
N GLU A 574 11.56 8.24 -4.13
CA GLU A 574 10.92 8.44 -2.84
C GLU A 574 10.97 9.91 -2.41
#